data_AF-A0A645J4J8-F1
#
_entry.id   AF-A0A645J4J8-F1
#
_cell.length_a   1.000
_cell.length_b   1.000
_cell.length_c   1.000
_cell.angle_alpha   90.00
_cell.angle_beta   90.00
_cell.angle_gamma   90.00
#
_symmetry.space_group_name_H-M   'P 1'
#
loop_
_entity.id
_entity.type
_entity.pdbx_description
1 polymer ?
#
loop_
_entity_poly.entity_id
_entity_poly.type
_entity_poly.pdbx_seq_one_letter_code
_entity_poly.pdbx_strand_id
1 'polypeptide(L)'
;MRDCDADIPEKKDPKLLFKGIAEIREKGYVLNLRKNRWNIAAMSMPLYGDDGRTVEAALSIIGSAEDFDAPKAEKLAGILRKAIDECKSDESSNQESTL
;
A
#
# COMPACT_ATOMS: atom_id res chain seq x y z
N MET A 1 -20.41 16.37 4.97
CA MET A 1 -19.00 15.92 4.97
C MET A 1 -18.55 15.92 6.42
N ARG A 2 -18.18 14.77 7.01
CA ARG A 2 -17.62 14.77 8.37
C ARG A 2 -16.15 15.16 8.22
N ASP A 3 -15.77 16.32 8.73
CA ASP A 3 -14.37 16.66 8.84
C ASP A 3 -13.69 15.64 9.77
N CYS A 4 -12.57 15.10 9.32
CA CYS A 4 -11.72 14.29 10.18
C CYS A 4 -11.05 15.25 11.18
N ASP A 5 -11.05 14.98 12.48
CA ASP A 5 -10.42 15.89 13.47
C ASP A 5 -8.90 15.66 13.63
N ALA A 6 -8.33 14.66 12.93
CA ALA A 6 -6.92 14.33 13.09
C ALA A 6 -6.00 15.46 12.60
N ASP A 7 -5.12 15.99 13.46
CA ASP A 7 -4.11 16.98 13.09
C ASP A 7 -2.93 16.28 12.40
N ILE A 8 -3.05 16.06 11.09
CA ILE A 8 -2.02 15.45 10.25
C ILE A 8 -1.30 16.51 9.40
N PRO A 9 0.02 16.39 9.15
CA PRO A 9 0.78 17.37 8.36
C PRO A 9 0.19 17.66 6.98
N GLU A 10 -0.36 16.64 6.31
CA GLU A 10 -0.91 16.72 4.96
C GLU A 10 -2.11 17.67 4.84
N LYS A 11 -2.82 17.95 5.95
CA LYS A 11 -3.89 18.96 5.96
C LYS A 11 -3.36 20.39 5.88
N LYS A 12 -2.19 20.63 6.49
CA LYS A 12 -1.53 21.93 6.50
C LYS A 12 -0.69 22.12 5.23
N ASP A 13 -0.17 21.03 4.65
CA ASP A 13 0.55 21.03 3.39
C ASP A 13 0.14 19.84 2.48
N PRO A 14 -0.82 20.05 1.56
CA PRO A 14 -1.24 19.02 0.61
C PRO A 14 -0.12 18.49 -0.30
N LYS A 15 0.99 19.21 -0.47
CA LYS A 15 2.12 18.74 -1.29
C LYS A 15 2.75 17.47 -0.71
N LEU A 16 2.68 17.29 0.61
CA LEU A 16 3.14 16.07 1.27
C LEU A 16 2.35 14.84 0.81
N LEU A 17 1.03 14.98 0.64
CA LEU A 17 0.17 13.92 0.12
C LEU A 17 0.56 13.57 -1.33
N PHE A 18 0.70 14.58 -2.19
CA PHE A 18 1.06 14.35 -3.60
C PHE A 18 2.44 13.71 -3.75
N LYS A 19 3.39 14.10 -2.90
CA LYS A 19 4.72 13.46 -2.84
C LYS A 19 4.60 11.97 -2.48
N GLY A 20 3.81 11.64 -1.47
CA GLY A 20 3.56 10.24 -1.09
C GLY A 20 2.93 9.43 -2.23
N ILE A 21 1.97 10.01 -2.95
CA ILE A 21 1.35 9.37 -4.13
C ILE A 21 2.39 9.15 -5.23
N ALA A 22 3.27 10.12 -5.50
CA ALA A 22 4.32 9.98 -6.50
C ALA A 22 5.29 8.86 -6.15
N GLU A 23 5.71 8.76 -4.88
CA GLU A 23 6.59 7.68 -4.42
C GLU A 23 5.96 6.30 -4.57
N ILE A 24 4.65 6.15 -4.30
CA ILE A 24 3.93 4.89 -4.52
C ILE A 24 3.93 4.51 -6.00
N ARG A 25 3.72 5.48 -6.91
CA ARG A 25 3.72 5.24 -8.36
C ARG A 25 5.10 4.81 -8.86
N GLU A 26 6.17 5.35 -8.28
CA GLU A 26 7.54 5.02 -8.65
C GLU A 26 7.98 3.66 -8.10
N LYS A 27 7.79 3.42 -6.80
CA LYS A 27 8.29 2.22 -6.10
C LYS A 27 7.33 1.02 -6.18
N GLY A 28 6.05 1.30 -6.36
CA GLY A 28 4.96 0.34 -6.27
C GLY A 28 4.50 0.08 -4.83
N TYR A 29 5.05 0.73 -3.80
CA TYR A 29 4.64 0.57 -2.40
C TYR A 29 4.93 1.83 -1.58
N VAL A 30 4.33 1.91 -0.39
CA VAL A 30 4.66 2.92 0.63
C VAL A 30 5.13 2.26 1.91
N LEU A 31 6.11 2.87 2.58
CA LEU A 31 6.55 2.51 3.92
C LEU A 31 6.26 3.66 4.88
N ASN A 32 5.45 3.41 5.89
CA ASN A 32 5.11 4.35 6.94
C ASN A 32 5.71 3.87 8.27
N LEU A 33 6.81 4.49 8.71
CA LEU A 33 7.48 4.19 9.99
C LEU A 33 6.85 4.99 11.12
N ARG A 34 5.65 4.58 11.57
CA ARG A 34 4.94 5.17 12.73
C ARG A 34 4.42 6.60 12.55
N LYS A 35 4.29 7.08 11.30
CA LYS A 35 3.63 8.34 10.91
C LYS A 35 2.14 8.10 10.56
N ASN A 36 1.44 7.34 11.39
CA ASN A 36 0.00 7.09 11.22
C ASN A 36 -0.72 7.14 12.57
N ARG A 37 -2.06 7.11 12.54
CA ARG A 37 -2.94 7.22 13.71
C ARG A 37 -2.65 6.19 14.80
N TRP A 38 -2.17 5.00 14.42
CA TRP A 38 -1.95 3.89 15.34
C TRP A 38 -0.51 3.81 15.85
N ASN A 39 0.38 4.71 15.42
CA ASN A 39 1.79 4.72 15.78
C ASN A 39 2.50 3.37 15.49
N ILE A 40 2.04 2.65 14.46
CA ILE A 40 2.58 1.37 14.00
C ILE A 40 3.41 1.57 12.73
N ALA A 41 4.39 0.72 12.48
CA ALA A 41 5.05 0.70 11.19
C ALA A 41 4.24 -0.17 10.22
N ALA A 42 4.07 0.29 8.98
CA ALA A 42 3.31 -0.41 7.97
C ALA A 42 3.93 -0.23 6.58
N MET A 43 3.99 -1.32 5.81
CA MET A 43 4.29 -1.30 4.38
C MET A 43 3.06 -1.73 3.62
N SER A 44 2.63 -0.92 2.66
CA SER A 44 1.41 -1.18 1.88
C SER A 44 1.68 -1.15 0.38
N MET A 45 1.06 -2.08 -0.35
CA MET A 45 1.14 -2.18 -1.81
C MET A 45 -0.29 -2.25 -2.39
N PRO A 46 -0.62 -1.42 -3.41
CA PRO A 46 -1.93 -1.45 -4.04
C PRO A 46 -2.11 -2.72 -4.90
N LEU A 47 -3.32 -3.29 -4.85
CA LEU A 47 -3.84 -4.20 -5.85
C LEU A 47 -4.64 -3.37 -6.84
N TYR A 48 -4.16 -3.33 -8.08
CA TYR A 48 -4.87 -2.69 -9.19
C TYR A 48 -5.77 -3.71 -9.86
N GLY A 49 -6.99 -3.29 -10.20
CA GLY A 49 -7.92 -4.07 -11.01
C GLY A 49 -7.47 -4.18 -12.47
N ASP A 50 -8.30 -4.82 -13.29
CA ASP A 50 -7.99 -5.17 -14.68
C ASP A 50 -7.63 -3.97 -15.58
N ASP A 51 -8.15 -2.79 -15.27
CA ASP A 51 -7.83 -1.55 -15.99
C ASP A 51 -6.40 -1.04 -15.76
N GLY A 52 -5.68 -1.64 -14.80
CA GLY A 52 -4.32 -1.29 -14.39
C GLY A 52 -4.20 0.10 -13.75
N ARG A 53 -5.31 0.72 -13.36
CA ARG A 53 -5.38 2.12 -12.89
C ARG A 53 -6.19 2.26 -11.60
N THR A 54 -7.28 1.53 -11.49
CA THR A 54 -8.16 1.55 -10.32
C THR A 54 -7.55 0.69 -9.23
N VAL A 55 -7.38 1.27 -8.04
CA VAL A 55 -6.94 0.53 -6.85
C VAL A 55 -8.18 -0.09 -6.21
N GLU A 56 -8.27 -1.42 -6.25
CA GLU A 56 -9.41 -2.17 -5.70
C GLU A 56 -9.17 -2.57 -4.25
N ALA A 57 -7.91 -2.83 -3.90
CA ALA A 57 -7.49 -3.14 -2.55
C ALA A 57 -6.04 -2.72 -2.31
N ALA A 58 -5.56 -2.95 -1.09
CA ALA A 58 -4.15 -2.88 -0.76
C ALA A 58 -3.79 -3.95 0.25
N LEU A 59 -2.65 -4.61 0.04
CA LEU A 59 -2.07 -5.53 1.03
C LEU A 59 -1.10 -4.75 1.91
N SER A 60 -1.18 -4.98 3.22
CA SER A 60 -0.34 -4.29 4.20
C SER A 60 0.34 -5.26 5.15
N ILE A 61 1.64 -5.10 5.34
CA ILE A 61 2.41 -5.73 6.42
C ILE A 61 2.55 -4.71 7.55
N ILE A 62 2.23 -5.13 8.77
CA ILE A 62 2.32 -4.31 9.98
C ILE A 62 3.38 -4.91 10.90
N GLY A 63 4.20 -4.05 11.50
CA GLY A 63 5.25 -4.47 12.43
C GLY A 63 5.80 -3.33 13.28
N SER A 64 6.90 -3.59 13.97
CA SER A 64 7.72 -2.57 14.61
C SER A 64 8.57 -1.84 13.56
N ALA A 65 9.25 -0.74 13.91
CA ALA A 65 10.01 0.01 12.90
C ALA A 65 11.23 -0.79 12.41
N GLU A 66 11.81 -1.56 13.32
CA GLU A 66 13.00 -2.39 13.19
C GLU A 66 12.77 -3.61 12.26
N ASP A 67 11.50 -3.97 12.04
CA ASP A 67 11.10 -4.99 11.06
C ASP A 67 11.30 -4.50 9.61
N PHE A 68 11.32 -3.17 9.41
CA PHE A 68 11.45 -2.52 8.10
C PHE A 68 12.83 -1.88 7.89
N ASP A 69 13.82 -2.20 8.72
CA ASP A 69 15.20 -1.79 8.45
C ASP A 69 15.75 -2.49 7.20
N ALA A 70 16.65 -1.82 6.46
CA ALA A 70 17.34 -2.45 5.35
C ALA A 70 18.26 -3.59 5.86
N PRO A 71 18.33 -4.76 5.18
CA PRO A 71 17.71 -5.10 3.90
C PRO A 71 16.32 -5.76 4.02
N LYS A 72 15.75 -5.89 5.22
CA LYS A 72 14.46 -6.58 5.44
C LYS A 72 13.31 -5.91 4.69
N ALA A 73 13.29 -4.58 4.64
CA ALA A 73 12.26 -3.85 3.88
C ALA A 73 12.19 -4.27 2.40
N GLU A 74 13.32 -4.46 1.73
CA GLU A 74 13.33 -4.89 0.32
C GLU A 74 12.74 -6.29 0.17
N LYS A 75 13.08 -7.20 1.10
CA LYS A 75 12.50 -8.55 1.15
C LYS A 75 10.99 -8.51 1.38
N LEU A 76 10.51 -7.67 2.31
CA LEU A 76 9.08 -7.52 2.59
C LEU A 76 8.33 -6.93 1.39
N ALA A 77 8.92 -5.97 0.68
CA ALA A 77 8.35 -5.43 -0.55
C ALA A 77 8.26 -6.51 -1.66
N GLY A 78 9.25 -7.39 -1.76
CA GLY A 78 9.22 -8.54 -2.66
C GLY A 78 8.12 -9.55 -2.31
N ILE A 79 7.90 -9.81 -1.02
CA ILE A 79 6.81 -10.68 -0.54
C ILE A 79 5.44 -10.08 -0.88
N LEU A 80 5.24 -8.79 -0.61
CA LEU A 80 4.00 -8.10 -0.98
C LEU A 80 3.75 -8.15 -2.48
N ARG A 81 4.78 -7.95 -3.30
CA ARG A 81 4.66 -8.03 -4.77
C ARG A 81 4.18 -9.41 -5.21
N LYS A 82 4.80 -10.47 -4.70
CA LYS A 82 4.38 -11.85 -4.99
C LYS A 82 2.94 -12.11 -4.59
N ALA A 83 2.52 -11.64 -3.40
CA ALA A 83 1.15 -11.79 -2.93
C ALA A 83 0.13 -11.05 -3.82
N ILE A 84 0.47 -9.83 -4.26
CA ILE A 84 -0.35 -9.06 -5.22
C ILE A 84 -0.47 -9.80 -6.55
N ASP A 85 0.63 -10.37 -7.05
CA ASP A 85 0.63 -11.14 -8.30
C ASP A 85 -0.24 -12.41 -8.18
N GLU A 86 -0.20 -13.10 -7.04
CA GLU A 86 -1.04 -14.27 -6.75
C GLU A 86 -2.54 -13.93 -6.70
N CYS A 87 -2.92 -12.78 -6.12
CA CYS A 87 -4.31 -12.32 -6.15
C CYS A 87 -4.84 -12.15 -7.58
N LYS A 88 -4.00 -11.69 -8.52
CA LYS A 88 -4.39 -11.51 -9.92
C LYS A 88 -4.53 -12.83 -10.68
N SER A 89 -3.70 -13.83 -10.37
CA SER A 89 -3.80 -15.13 -11.02
C SER A 89 -5.07 -15.90 -10.64
N ASP A 90 -5.54 -15.76 -9.40
CA ASP A 90 -6.74 -16.47 -8.92
C ASP A 90 -8.05 -15.86 -9.43
N GLU A 91 -8.07 -14.59 -9.82
CA GLU A 91 -9.23 -14.00 -10.51
C GLU A 91 -9.37 -14.50 -11.95
N SER A 92 -8.24 -14.72 -12.63
CA SER A 92 -8.25 -15.25 -14.00
C SER A 92 -8.72 -16.71 -14.11
N SER A 93 -8.59 -17.50 -13.04
CA SER A 93 -9.04 -18.90 -13.00
C SER A 93 -10.49 -19.08 -12.54
N ASN A 94 -11.08 -18.06 -11.90
CA ASN A 94 -12.48 -18.11 -11.43
C ASN A 94 -13.50 -17.57 -12.46
N GLN A 95 -13.06 -16.94 -13.56
CA GLN A 95 -13.96 -16.48 -14.62
C GLN A 95 -14.31 -17.52 -15.69
N GLU A 96 -13.67 -18.71 -15.71
CA GLU A 96 -14.00 -19.77 -16.69
C GLU A 96 -15.19 -20.69 -16.29
N SER A 97 -15.90 -20.42 -15.18
CA SER A 97 -16.95 -21.33 -14.67
C SER A 97 -18.37 -20.76 -14.62
N THR A 98 -18.66 -19.64 -15.27
CA THR A 98 -20.06 -19.18 -15.38
C THR A 98 -20.41 -18.71 -16.79
N LEU A 99 -21.04 -19.65 -17.53
CA LEU A 99 -21.83 -19.55 -18.77
C LEU A 99 -21.11 -19.63 -20.12
#